data_AF-A0A7S4PG27-F1
#
_entry.id   AF-A0A7S4PG27-F1
#
_cell.length_a   1.000
_cell.length_b   1.000
_cell.length_c   1.000
_cell.angle_alpha   90.00
_cell.angle_beta   90.00
_cell.angle_gamma   90.00
#
_symmetry.space_group_name_H-M   'P 1'
#
loop_
_entity.id
_entity.type
_entity.pdbx_description
1 polymer ?
#
loop_
_entity_poly.entity_id
_entity_poly.type
_entity_poly.pdbx_seq_one_letter_code
_entity_poly.pdbx_strand_id
1 'polypeptide(L)'
;WPFGFHGTGMPIVACAKKLLEETSKYGNPPTFPLDDQNNLSSEPSTNESRFTGNRGKKAPSSKKQWSILEEMGCEDIAAFTKPEHWLEVFPRKAIGDLKSFGCRIDFRRSFITTDLNPFYDSFIKWQFNILKREGHIFYGRRFTIFSPKDDQPCQDHDRSVGEGVAVQEYTIIKMEVCDARKLSEVPGDLLAEKKIFLAAATLRPETMYGQTNCWVSLDILYQAYEV
;
A
#
# COMPACT_ATOMS: atom_id res chain seq x y z
N TRP A 1 -2.18 -29.42 16.51
CA TRP A 1 -2.46 -28.31 15.58
C TRP A 1 -1.20 -27.47 15.44
N PRO A 2 -0.63 -27.26 14.24
CA PRO A 2 0.55 -26.39 14.05
C PRO A 2 0.16 -24.91 13.94
N PHE A 3 1.13 -24.00 14.09
CA PHE A 3 0.92 -22.57 13.93
C PHE A 3 2.19 -21.91 13.35
N GLY A 4 2.07 -21.19 12.23
CA GLY A 4 3.19 -20.48 11.58
C GLY A 4 3.10 -18.97 11.75
N PHE A 5 4.23 -18.28 11.60
CA PHE A 5 4.34 -16.83 11.73
C PHE A 5 4.66 -16.20 10.38
N HIS A 6 3.69 -15.47 9.84
CA HIS A 6 3.82 -14.84 8.54
C HIS A 6 4.69 -13.58 8.65
N GLY A 7 5.93 -13.67 8.15
CA GLY A 7 6.88 -12.57 8.11
C GLY A 7 7.11 -11.99 6.70
N THR A 8 6.63 -12.68 5.67
CA THR A 8 6.73 -12.23 4.28
C THR A 8 5.76 -11.08 4.03
N GLY A 9 6.16 -10.11 3.23
CA GLY A 9 5.27 -9.03 2.79
C GLY A 9 5.63 -7.65 3.33
N MET A 10 4.87 -6.66 2.88
CA MET A 10 5.18 -5.24 3.10
C MET A 10 4.89 -4.66 4.49
N PRO A 11 3.94 -5.15 5.30
CA PRO A 11 3.58 -4.46 6.55
C PRO A 11 4.76 -4.26 7.51
N ILE A 12 5.59 -5.28 7.72
CA ILE A 12 6.75 -5.19 8.62
C ILE A 12 7.76 -4.17 8.08
N VAL A 13 8.07 -4.25 6.78
CA VAL A 13 9.00 -3.35 6.11
C VAL A 13 8.49 -1.90 6.11
N ALA A 14 7.19 -1.68 5.89
CA ALA A 14 6.56 -0.37 5.90
C ALA A 14 6.62 0.27 7.30
N CYS A 15 6.33 -0.49 8.36
CA CYS A 15 6.47 -0.03 9.74
C CYS A 15 7.92 0.28 10.11
N ALA A 16 8.87 -0.58 9.73
CA ALA A 16 10.30 -0.36 9.97
C ALA A 16 10.81 0.89 9.24
N LYS A 17 10.43 1.10 7.98
CA LYS A 17 10.74 2.31 7.20
C LYS A 17 10.16 3.57 7.85
N LYS A 18 8.88 3.54 8.27
CA LYS A 18 8.25 4.66 8.98
C LYS A 18 9.00 5.01 10.26
N LEU A 19 9.42 4.01 11.03
CA LEU A 19 10.21 4.23 12.24
C LEU A 19 11.60 4.80 11.93
N LEU A 20 12.25 4.33 10.86
CA LEU A 20 13.52 4.88 10.40
C LEU A 20 13.38 6.35 9.98
N GLU A 21 12.31 6.71 9.25
CA GLU A 21 12.01 8.09 8.88
C GLU A 21 11.81 8.97 10.13
N GLU A 22 11.05 8.49 11.13
CA GLU A 22 10.81 9.19 12.39
C GLU A 22 12.10 9.39 13.19
N THR A 23 12.89 8.34 13.38
CA THR A 23 14.15 8.42 14.15
C THR A 23 15.21 9.27 13.45
N SER A 24 15.26 9.24 12.11
CA SER A 24 16.17 10.10 11.34
C SER A 24 15.79 11.58 11.42
N LYS A 25 14.48 11.89 11.53
CA LYS A 25 13.98 13.26 11.54
C LYS A 25 13.94 13.87 12.95
N TYR A 26 13.59 13.09 13.96
CA TYR A 26 13.30 13.58 15.31
C TYR A 26 14.31 13.12 16.37
N GLY A 27 15.29 12.27 16.00
CA GLY A 27 16.30 11.72 16.91
C GLY A 27 15.95 10.33 17.46
N ASN A 28 16.83 9.79 18.30
CA ASN A 28 16.66 8.48 18.94
C ASN A 28 17.08 8.57 20.43
N PRO A 29 16.13 8.69 21.38
CA PRO A 29 14.67 8.69 21.19
C PRO A 29 14.15 9.95 20.48
N PRO A 30 13.05 9.86 19.69
CA PRO A 30 12.52 10.96 18.91
C PRO A 30 11.80 11.99 19.78
N THR A 31 12.05 13.27 19.52
CA THR A 31 11.30 14.38 20.15
C THR A 31 10.31 14.95 19.13
N PHE A 32 9.02 14.66 19.32
CA PHE A 32 7.96 15.11 18.40
C PHE A 32 7.48 16.55 18.75
N PRO A 33 7.23 17.41 17.74
CA PRO A 33 6.62 18.73 17.93
C PRO A 33 5.25 18.63 18.62
N LEU A 34 4.86 19.67 19.37
CA LEU A 34 3.60 19.69 20.16
C LEU A 34 2.35 19.48 19.29
N ASP A 35 2.34 19.96 18.04
CA ASP A 35 1.21 19.77 17.11
C ASP A 35 1.04 18.29 16.69
N ASP A 36 2.11 17.50 16.72
CA ASP A 36 2.09 16.06 16.41
C ASP A 36 1.61 15.21 17.62
N GLN A 37 1.59 15.76 18.84
CA GLN A 37 1.19 15.06 20.06
C GLN A 37 -0.34 15.06 20.29
N ASN A 38 -1.09 15.99 19.68
CA ASN A 38 -2.54 16.11 19.88
C ASN A 38 -3.40 15.03 19.18
N ASN A 39 -2.77 14.05 18.53
CA ASN A 39 -3.45 12.89 17.95
C ASN A 39 -3.61 11.70 18.94
N LEU A 40 -3.41 11.96 20.24
CA LEU A 40 -3.50 11.00 21.33
C LEU A 40 -4.91 10.88 21.97
N SER A 41 -5.89 11.71 21.61
CA SER A 41 -7.25 11.60 22.12
C SER A 41 -8.03 10.50 21.38
N SER A 42 -8.15 9.37 22.06
CA SER A 42 -9.14 8.34 21.76
C SER A 42 -10.54 8.88 22.05
N GLU A 43 -11.40 8.94 21.03
CA GLU A 43 -12.84 8.97 21.30
C GLU A 43 -13.25 7.66 21.96
N PRO A 44 -14.10 7.69 23.02
CA PRO A 44 -14.55 6.49 23.68
C PRO A 44 -15.48 5.72 22.74
N SER A 45 -15.06 4.51 22.33
CA SER A 45 -15.95 3.58 21.63
C SER A 45 -17.02 3.10 22.61
N THR A 46 -18.22 3.67 22.50
CA THR A 46 -19.42 3.07 23.06
C THR A 46 -19.63 1.70 22.43
N ASN A 47 -19.80 0.69 23.30
CA ASN A 47 -20.17 -0.66 22.94
C ASN A 47 -21.47 -0.68 22.14
N GLU A 48 -21.44 -1.19 20.91
CA GLU A 48 -22.53 -2.02 20.41
C GLU A 48 -21.99 -3.20 19.60
N SER A 49 -22.37 -4.38 20.06
CA SER A 49 -22.19 -5.68 19.45
C SER A 49 -22.86 -5.76 18.08
N ARG A 50 -22.09 -5.91 17.00
CA ARG A 50 -22.52 -6.59 15.76
C ARG A 50 -21.32 -7.27 15.12
N PHE A 51 -21.28 -8.60 15.26
CA PHE A 51 -20.45 -9.48 14.46
C PHE A 51 -20.97 -9.46 13.02
N THR A 52 -20.36 -8.66 12.16
CA THR A 52 -20.43 -8.83 10.70
C THR A 52 -19.00 -8.80 10.16
N GLY A 53 -18.62 -9.89 9.49
CA GLY A 53 -17.30 -10.08 8.91
C GLY A 53 -17.08 -9.11 7.76
N ASN A 54 -16.42 -8.00 8.06
CA ASN A 54 -15.55 -7.26 7.15
C ASN A 54 -14.69 -6.31 8.00
N ARG A 55 -13.59 -6.85 8.57
CA ARG A 55 -12.54 -6.01 9.13
C ARG A 55 -11.72 -5.46 7.97
N GLY A 56 -12.26 -4.43 7.30
CA GLY A 56 -11.40 -3.50 6.57
C GLY A 56 -10.36 -2.94 7.54
N LYS A 57 -9.11 -2.83 7.08
CA LYS A 57 -8.03 -2.21 7.86
C LYS A 57 -8.48 -0.82 8.29
N LYS A 58 -8.58 -0.57 9.61
CA LYS A 58 -8.84 0.77 10.15
C LYS A 58 -7.79 1.73 9.57
N ALA A 59 -8.23 2.91 9.14
CA ALA A 59 -7.33 3.99 8.72
C ALA A 59 -6.22 4.17 9.77
N PRO A 60 -4.96 4.44 9.35
CA PRO A 60 -3.85 4.51 10.29
C PRO A 60 -4.15 5.64 11.28
N SER A 61 -4.22 5.26 12.55
CA SER A 61 -4.13 6.19 13.66
C SER A 61 -2.96 7.14 13.38
N SER A 62 -3.23 8.42 13.50
CA SER A 62 -2.26 9.53 13.37
C SER A 62 -1.12 9.47 14.40
N LYS A 63 -1.10 8.44 15.26
CA LYS A 63 0.01 8.13 16.16
C LYS A 63 1.28 7.77 15.39
N LYS A 64 2.41 8.25 15.91
CA LYS A 64 3.75 7.95 15.43
C LYS A 64 4.11 6.49 15.71
N GLN A 65 4.92 5.89 14.86
CA GLN A 65 5.30 4.48 14.96
C GLN A 65 6.08 4.19 16.26
N TRP A 66 6.94 5.13 16.67
CA TRP A 66 7.66 5.04 17.93
C TRP A 66 6.72 4.89 19.14
N SER A 67 5.75 5.79 19.28
CA SER A 67 4.79 5.77 20.40
C SER A 67 3.96 4.50 20.45
N ILE A 68 3.62 3.92 19.29
CA ILE A 68 2.92 2.63 19.23
C ILE A 68 3.78 1.51 19.82
N LEU A 69 5.08 1.49 19.53
CA LEU A 69 5.99 0.47 20.08
C LEU A 69 6.23 0.64 21.58
N GLU A 70 6.24 1.88 22.09
CA GLU A 70 6.26 2.17 23.53
C GLU A 70 4.99 1.66 24.23
N GLU A 71 3.81 1.96 23.68
CA GLU A 71 2.52 1.47 24.20
C GLU A 71 2.43 -0.07 24.21
N MET A 72 3.11 -0.74 23.26
CA MET A 72 3.20 -2.20 23.19
C MET A 72 4.24 -2.82 24.14
N GLY A 73 4.94 -2.00 24.93
CA GLY A 73 6.01 -2.46 25.83
C GLY A 73 7.14 -3.17 25.09
N CYS A 74 7.56 -2.63 23.95
CA CYS A 74 8.75 -3.11 23.26
C CYS A 74 10.00 -2.43 23.83
N GLU A 75 10.98 -3.25 24.22
CA GLU A 75 12.33 -2.79 24.59
C GLU A 75 13.16 -2.58 23.33
N ASP A 76 14.17 -1.70 23.38
CA ASP A 76 15.08 -1.40 22.26
C ASP A 76 14.37 -1.02 20.94
N ILE A 77 13.50 0.00 21.01
CA ILE A 77 12.69 0.46 19.88
C ILE A 77 13.54 0.84 18.66
N ALA A 78 14.77 1.33 18.88
CA ALA A 78 15.71 1.66 17.82
C ALA A 78 16.04 0.46 16.91
N ALA A 79 16.11 -0.75 17.46
CA ALA A 79 16.39 -1.96 16.69
C ALA A 79 15.25 -2.32 15.71
N PHE A 80 14.01 -1.88 15.96
CA PHE A 80 12.87 -2.07 15.06
C PHE A 80 12.96 -1.23 13.76
N THR A 81 13.99 -0.40 13.59
CA THR A 81 14.29 0.19 12.28
C THR A 81 14.71 -0.88 11.26
N LYS A 82 15.16 -2.04 11.73
CA LYS A 82 15.51 -3.21 10.93
C LYS A 82 14.35 -4.22 10.91
N PRO A 83 13.80 -4.59 9.74
CA PRO A 83 12.70 -5.55 9.64
C PRO A 83 12.97 -6.91 10.29
N GLU A 84 14.23 -7.36 10.31
CA GLU A 84 14.64 -8.65 10.87
C GLU A 84 14.37 -8.72 12.37
N HIS A 85 14.54 -7.61 13.09
CA HIS A 85 14.31 -7.55 14.52
C HIS A 85 12.84 -7.80 14.88
N TRP A 86 11.90 -7.37 14.03
CA TRP A 86 10.47 -7.67 14.21
C TRP A 86 10.20 -9.18 14.21
N LEU A 87 10.91 -9.90 13.34
CA LEU A 87 10.79 -11.35 13.18
C LEU A 87 11.45 -12.12 14.33
N GLU A 88 12.31 -11.49 15.12
CA GLU A 88 12.87 -12.07 16.34
C GLU A 88 11.95 -11.87 17.55
N VAL A 89 11.34 -10.69 17.66
CA VAL A 89 10.57 -10.29 18.85
C VAL A 89 9.12 -10.76 18.79
N PHE A 90 8.40 -10.45 17.72
CA PHE A 90 6.95 -10.69 17.68
C PHE A 90 6.56 -12.16 17.64
N PRO A 91 7.26 -13.07 16.93
CA PRO A 91 6.97 -14.50 17.03
C PRO A 91 7.14 -15.04 18.45
N ARG A 92 8.13 -14.56 19.22
CA ARG A 92 8.31 -14.97 20.63
C ARG A 92 7.17 -14.48 21.51
N LYS A 93 6.77 -13.20 21.37
CA LYS A 93 5.61 -12.63 22.08
C LYS A 93 4.34 -13.42 21.75
N ALA A 94 4.07 -13.67 20.46
CA ALA A 94 2.90 -14.42 20.01
C ALA A 94 2.84 -15.86 20.56
N ILE A 95 3.98 -16.57 20.66
CA ILE A 95 4.02 -17.89 21.32
C ILE A 95 3.62 -17.78 22.79
N GLY A 96 4.11 -16.76 23.50
CA GLY A 96 3.75 -16.48 24.90
C GLY A 96 2.25 -16.24 25.06
N ASP A 97 1.67 -15.42 24.19
CA ASP A 97 0.24 -15.09 24.19
C ASP A 97 -0.62 -16.34 23.90
N LEU A 98 -0.26 -17.11 22.86
CA LEU A 98 -0.98 -18.34 22.49
C LEU A 98 -0.91 -19.42 23.58
N LYS A 99 0.21 -19.53 24.28
CA LYS A 99 0.34 -20.43 25.45
C LYS A 99 -0.52 -19.95 26.62
N SER A 100 -0.49 -18.66 26.92
CA SER A 100 -1.31 -18.06 27.99
C SER A 100 -2.80 -18.18 27.72
N PHE A 101 -3.20 -18.09 26.45
CA PHE A 101 -4.58 -18.32 26.01
C PHE A 101 -5.00 -19.80 26.13
N GLY A 102 -4.07 -20.75 26.24
CA GLY A 102 -4.36 -22.18 26.37
C GLY A 102 -4.56 -22.91 25.04
N CYS A 103 -4.04 -22.37 23.93
CA CYS A 103 -4.11 -23.03 22.62
C CYS A 103 -3.34 -24.37 22.62
N ARG A 104 -3.97 -25.44 22.14
CA ARG A 104 -3.35 -26.78 21.99
C ARG A 104 -2.50 -26.87 20.71
N ILE A 105 -1.42 -26.08 20.66
CA ILE A 105 -0.52 -25.95 19.51
C ILE A 105 0.77 -26.76 19.73
N ASP A 106 1.21 -27.48 18.69
CA ASP A 106 2.54 -28.10 18.65
C ASP A 106 3.57 -27.12 18.08
N PHE A 107 4.17 -26.32 18.96
CA PHE A 107 5.14 -25.29 18.58
C PHE A 107 6.46 -25.84 17.99
N ARG A 108 6.72 -27.14 18.08
CA ARG A 108 7.87 -27.76 17.38
C ARG A 108 7.74 -27.69 15.86
N ARG A 109 6.53 -27.39 15.37
CA ARG A 109 6.18 -27.23 13.94
C ARG A 109 5.99 -25.77 13.54
N SER A 110 6.33 -24.83 14.42
CA SER A 110 6.24 -23.39 14.13
C SER A 110 7.46 -22.91 13.35
N PHE A 111 7.23 -21.97 12.44
CA PHE A 111 8.27 -21.43 11.56
C PHE A 111 7.92 -20.00 11.11
N ILE A 112 8.91 -19.28 10.58
CA ILE A 112 8.76 -17.96 9.95
C ILE A 112 8.81 -18.13 8.42
N THR A 113 8.11 -17.28 7.69
CA THR A 113 7.92 -17.41 6.22
C THR A 113 8.93 -16.66 5.35
N THR A 114 9.92 -15.97 5.92
CA THR A 114 10.96 -15.26 5.16
C THR A 114 12.15 -16.16 4.85
N ASP A 115 13.10 -15.62 4.09
CA ASP A 115 14.41 -16.22 3.78
C ASP A 115 15.30 -16.45 5.01
N LEU A 116 15.02 -15.78 6.13
CA LEU A 116 15.61 -16.08 7.44
C LEU A 116 15.40 -17.53 7.88
N ASN A 117 14.37 -18.20 7.35
CA ASN A 117 14.17 -19.63 7.53
C ASN A 117 14.56 -20.41 6.26
N PRO A 118 15.76 -21.00 6.22
CA PRO A 118 16.26 -21.67 5.02
C PRO A 118 15.40 -22.88 4.60
N PHE A 119 14.74 -23.55 5.54
CA PHE A 119 13.87 -24.69 5.23
C PHE A 119 12.60 -24.25 4.50
N TYR A 120 11.98 -23.16 4.97
CA TYR A 120 10.79 -22.61 4.32
C TYR A 120 11.12 -21.96 2.98
N ASP A 121 12.22 -21.23 2.89
CA ASP A 121 12.72 -20.68 1.63
C ASP A 121 12.98 -21.78 0.59
N SER A 122 13.62 -22.88 0.98
CA SER A 122 13.81 -24.04 0.11
C SER A 122 12.49 -24.65 -0.36
N PHE A 123 11.50 -24.77 0.54
CA PHE A 123 10.16 -25.24 0.22
C PHE A 123 9.44 -24.33 -0.80
N ILE A 124 9.51 -23.00 -0.62
CA ILE A 124 8.91 -22.04 -1.56
C ILE A 124 9.63 -22.05 -2.91
N LYS A 125 10.97 -22.13 -2.94
CA LYS A 125 11.74 -22.28 -4.17
C LYS A 125 11.34 -23.54 -4.93
N TRP A 126 11.19 -24.67 -4.24
CA TRP A 126 10.67 -25.92 -4.83
C TRP A 126 9.28 -25.72 -5.44
N GLN A 127 8.35 -25.08 -4.72
CA GLN A 127 7.00 -24.77 -5.20
C GLN A 127 7.01 -23.92 -6.46
N PHE A 128 7.74 -22.79 -6.47
CA PHE A 128 7.81 -21.89 -7.62
C PHE A 128 8.52 -22.51 -8.83
N ASN A 129 9.52 -23.37 -8.61
CA ASN A 129 10.15 -24.12 -9.69
C ASN A 129 9.17 -25.09 -10.37
N ILE A 130 8.30 -25.75 -9.61
CA ILE A 130 7.22 -26.57 -10.17
C ILE A 130 6.26 -25.70 -10.96
N LEU A 131 5.75 -24.61 -10.38
CA LEU A 131 4.82 -23.71 -11.07
C LEU A 131 5.38 -23.15 -12.38
N LYS A 132 6.69 -22.84 -12.42
CA LYS A 132 7.38 -22.42 -13.63
C LYS A 132 7.46 -23.55 -14.67
N ARG A 133 7.82 -24.77 -14.25
CA ARG A 133 7.94 -25.94 -15.14
C ARG A 133 6.59 -26.34 -15.76
N GLU A 134 5.52 -26.26 -14.99
CA GLU A 134 4.15 -26.56 -15.46
C GLU A 134 3.52 -25.40 -16.25
N GLY A 135 4.23 -24.28 -16.45
CA GLY A 135 3.75 -23.16 -17.27
C GLY A 135 2.72 -22.27 -16.59
N HIS A 136 2.73 -22.16 -15.27
CA HIS A 136 1.83 -21.26 -14.50
C HIS A 136 2.44 -19.89 -14.18
N ILE A 137 3.75 -19.69 -14.44
CA ILE A 137 4.45 -18.42 -14.21
C ILE A 137 4.85 -17.82 -15.54
N PHE A 138 4.40 -16.58 -15.79
CA PHE A 138 4.66 -15.84 -17.02
C PHE A 138 5.40 -14.54 -16.74
N TYR A 139 6.20 -14.10 -17.70
CA TYR A 139 6.87 -12.79 -17.66
C TYR A 139 6.35 -11.92 -18.81
N GLY A 140 5.98 -10.68 -18.51
CA GLY A 140 5.50 -9.73 -19.51
C GLY A 140 4.98 -8.45 -18.89
N ARG A 141 4.74 -7.44 -19.73
CA ARG A 141 4.15 -6.16 -19.30
C ARG A 141 2.65 -6.35 -19.04
N ARG A 142 2.21 -5.95 -17.85
CA ARG A 142 0.82 -6.04 -17.41
C ARG A 142 0.44 -4.80 -16.64
N PHE A 143 -0.81 -4.37 -16.77
CA PHE A 143 -1.36 -3.35 -15.89
C PHE A 143 -1.59 -3.96 -14.50
N THR A 144 -1.15 -3.24 -13.47
CA THR A 144 -1.36 -3.58 -12.07
C THR A 144 -1.54 -2.30 -11.29
N ILE A 145 -2.26 -2.36 -10.17
CA ILE A 145 -2.19 -1.29 -9.19
C ILE A 145 -0.73 -1.20 -8.71
N PHE A 146 -0.19 0.01 -8.67
CA PHE A 146 1.23 0.27 -8.48
C PHE A 146 1.39 1.37 -7.43
N SER A 147 2.37 1.20 -6.53
CA SER A 147 2.72 2.24 -5.55
C SER A 147 3.95 2.98 -6.06
N PRO A 148 3.84 4.27 -6.45
CA PRO A 148 5.02 5.05 -6.86
C PRO A 148 6.04 5.24 -5.73
N LYS A 149 5.59 5.23 -4.46
CA LYS A 149 6.48 5.34 -3.30
C LYS A 149 7.31 4.06 -3.10
N ASP A 150 6.72 2.89 -3.34
CA ASP A 150 7.39 1.60 -3.12
C ASP A 150 8.02 1.02 -4.40
N ASP A 151 7.77 1.65 -5.54
CA ASP A 151 8.26 1.25 -6.88
C ASP A 151 7.95 -0.22 -7.23
N GLN A 152 6.76 -0.68 -6.84
CA GLN A 152 6.34 -2.07 -7.06
C GLN A 152 4.81 -2.21 -7.19
N PRO A 153 4.31 -3.36 -7.69
CA PRO A 153 2.89 -3.68 -7.67
C PRO A 153 2.32 -3.65 -6.24
N CYS A 154 1.21 -2.96 -6.02
CA CYS A 154 0.52 -2.86 -4.73
C CYS A 154 -0.68 -3.82 -4.70
N GLN A 155 -0.44 -5.02 -4.16
CA GLN A 155 -1.46 -6.06 -4.03
C GLN A 155 -2.33 -5.81 -2.79
N ASP A 156 -3.45 -6.52 -2.70
CA ASP A 156 -4.49 -6.28 -1.69
C ASP A 156 -3.97 -6.24 -0.25
N HIS A 157 -3.07 -7.16 0.10
CA HIS A 157 -2.51 -7.22 1.46
C HIS A 157 -1.51 -6.10 1.78
N ASP A 158 -1.01 -5.39 0.77
CA ASP A 158 -0.11 -4.23 0.94
C ASP A 158 -0.89 -2.91 1.09
N ARG A 159 -2.19 -2.91 0.78
CA ARG A 159 -3.02 -1.70 0.81
C ARG A 159 -3.47 -1.31 2.21
N SER A 160 -3.57 -0.01 2.45
CA SER A 160 -4.27 0.55 3.61
C SER A 160 -5.77 0.77 3.35
N VAL A 161 -6.16 1.02 2.09
CA VAL A 161 -7.54 1.28 1.65
C VAL A 161 -7.77 0.64 0.27
N GLY A 162 -9.00 0.23 -0.04
CA GLY A 162 -9.37 -0.27 -1.36
C GLY A 162 -8.91 -1.69 -1.64
N GLU A 163 -9.03 -2.58 -0.64
CA GLU A 163 -8.88 -4.02 -0.83
C GLU A 163 -9.90 -4.53 -1.87
N GLY A 164 -9.44 -5.31 -2.85
CA GLY A 164 -10.29 -5.82 -3.93
C GLY A 164 -10.54 -4.84 -5.08
N VAL A 165 -10.01 -3.62 -5.03
CA VAL A 165 -10.06 -2.68 -6.17
C VAL A 165 -9.16 -3.20 -7.29
N ALA A 166 -9.74 -3.39 -8.47
CA ALA A 166 -9.03 -3.84 -9.67
C ALA A 166 -8.75 -2.68 -10.64
N VAL A 167 -7.89 -2.92 -11.62
CA VAL A 167 -7.67 -1.99 -12.73
C VAL A 167 -8.96 -1.91 -13.55
N GLN A 168 -9.44 -0.69 -13.79
CA GLN A 168 -10.60 -0.44 -14.64
C GLN A 168 -10.13 0.19 -15.97
N GLU A 169 -10.47 -0.46 -17.07
CA GLU A 169 -10.14 0.03 -18.41
C GLU A 169 -11.14 1.11 -18.86
N TYR A 170 -10.62 2.20 -19.42
CA TYR A 170 -11.40 3.26 -20.08
C TYR A 170 -10.82 3.50 -21.48
N THR A 171 -11.70 3.79 -22.44
CA THR A 171 -11.28 4.31 -23.74
C THR A 171 -11.04 5.81 -23.64
N ILE A 172 -9.87 6.27 -24.06
CA ILE A 172 -9.56 7.71 -24.13
C ILE A 172 -9.82 8.23 -25.55
N ILE A 173 -10.77 9.16 -25.66
CA ILE A 173 -11.07 9.88 -26.91
C ILE A 173 -10.22 11.14 -26.97
N LYS A 174 -9.43 11.27 -28.03
CA LYS A 174 -8.57 12.43 -28.28
C LYS A 174 -9.28 13.39 -29.24
N MET A 175 -9.77 14.52 -28.71
CA MET A 175 -10.44 15.56 -29.49
C MET A 175 -9.44 16.69 -29.81
N GLU A 176 -9.12 16.88 -31.09
CA GLU A 176 -8.15 17.90 -31.53
C GLU A 176 -8.72 19.31 -31.35
N VAL A 177 -7.96 20.20 -30.71
CA VAL A 177 -8.34 21.60 -30.55
C VAL A 177 -8.07 22.35 -31.87
N CYS A 178 -9.13 22.82 -32.52
CA CYS A 178 -9.04 23.44 -33.84
C CYS A 178 -8.38 24.83 -33.83
N ASP A 179 -8.50 25.60 -32.74
CA ASP A 179 -7.92 26.95 -32.63
C ASP A 179 -7.16 27.10 -31.31
N ALA A 180 -5.92 26.62 -31.31
CA ALA A 180 -5.03 26.65 -30.16
C ALA A 180 -4.75 28.08 -29.63
N ARG A 181 -4.90 29.12 -30.47
CA ARG A 181 -4.68 30.53 -30.09
C ARG A 181 -5.68 31.05 -29.06
N LYS A 182 -6.81 30.36 -28.87
CA LYS A 182 -7.81 30.69 -27.85
C LYS A 182 -7.45 30.16 -26.45
N LEU A 183 -6.40 29.33 -26.34
CA LEU A 183 -5.89 28.83 -25.08
C LEU A 183 -4.91 29.86 -24.50
N SER A 184 -5.43 30.93 -23.91
CA SER A 184 -4.63 32.03 -23.35
C SER A 184 -3.71 31.65 -22.18
N GLU A 185 -3.89 30.45 -21.62
CA GLU A 185 -3.18 29.97 -20.42
C GLU A 185 -2.17 28.84 -20.70
N VAL A 186 -2.07 28.36 -21.94
CA VAL A 186 -1.05 27.36 -22.30
C VAL A 186 0.22 28.11 -22.74
N PRO A 187 1.42 27.74 -22.26
CA PRO A 187 2.66 28.41 -22.63
C PRO A 187 2.84 28.45 -24.16
N GLY A 188 3.15 29.63 -24.71
CA GLY A 188 3.25 29.89 -26.15
C GLY A 188 4.19 28.94 -26.91
N ASP A 189 5.26 28.49 -26.24
CA ASP A 189 6.27 27.59 -26.82
C ASP A 189 5.73 26.17 -27.10
N LEU A 190 4.68 25.74 -26.38
CA LEU A 190 4.00 24.45 -26.60
C LEU A 190 2.94 24.52 -27.72
N LEU A 191 2.43 25.72 -28.01
CA LEU A 191 1.26 25.95 -28.86
C LEU A 191 1.60 26.08 -30.36
N ALA A 192 2.82 26.48 -30.70
CA ALA A 192 3.14 26.91 -32.07
C ALA A 192 3.36 25.76 -33.07
N GLU A 193 3.76 24.56 -32.60
CA GLU A 193 4.20 23.47 -33.48
C GLU A 193 3.52 22.11 -33.23
N LYS A 194 2.71 21.98 -32.17
CA LYS A 194 2.16 20.68 -31.73
C LYS A 194 0.64 20.66 -31.76
N LYS A 195 0.07 19.51 -32.13
CA LYS A 195 -1.36 19.25 -32.05
C LYS A 195 -1.79 19.10 -30.59
N ILE A 196 -2.86 19.78 -30.23
CA ILE A 196 -3.40 19.75 -28.87
C ILE A 196 -4.66 18.90 -28.86
N PHE A 197 -4.74 18.00 -27.88
CA PHE A 197 -5.88 17.11 -27.72
C PHE A 197 -6.49 17.28 -26.33
N LEU A 198 -7.81 17.44 -26.30
CA LEU A 198 -8.60 17.18 -25.10
C LEU A 198 -8.82 15.67 -25.00
N ALA A 199 -8.34 15.07 -23.90
CA ALA A 199 -8.47 13.64 -23.64
C ALA A 199 -9.67 13.38 -22.71
N ALA A 200 -10.71 12.73 -23.22
CA ALA A 200 -11.90 12.36 -22.45
C ALA A 200 -12.02 10.84 -22.30
N ALA A 201 -12.22 10.37 -21.07
CA ALA A 201 -12.40 8.95 -20.78
C ALA A 201 -13.87 8.53 -20.96
N THR A 202 -14.11 7.36 -21.57
CA THR A 202 -15.43 6.75 -21.71
C THR A 202 -15.39 5.23 -21.52
N LEU A 203 -16.46 4.67 -20.95
CA LEU A 203 -16.72 3.23 -20.91
C LEU A 203 -17.57 2.74 -22.09
N ARG A 204 -18.07 3.69 -22.89
CA ARG A 204 -19.03 3.44 -23.97
C ARG A 204 -18.54 4.03 -25.29
N PRO A 205 -17.47 3.48 -25.88
CA PRO A 205 -16.92 3.99 -27.13
C PRO A 205 -17.91 3.91 -28.30
N GLU A 206 -18.93 3.06 -28.22
CA GLU A 206 -19.96 2.91 -29.25
C GLU A 206 -20.85 4.16 -29.40
N THR A 207 -20.95 5.03 -28.38
CA THR A 207 -21.79 6.22 -28.43
C THR A 207 -21.12 7.43 -29.08
N MET A 208 -19.84 7.32 -29.45
CA MET A 208 -19.03 8.46 -29.88
C MET A 208 -19.50 9.07 -31.21
N TYR A 209 -20.28 8.36 -32.04
CA TYR A 209 -20.89 8.92 -33.26
C TYR A 209 -21.94 10.01 -32.99
N GLY A 210 -22.50 10.04 -31.78
CA GLY A 210 -23.53 11.00 -31.38
C GLY A 210 -23.00 12.18 -30.56
N GLN A 211 -21.69 12.46 -30.60
CA GLN A 211 -21.10 13.57 -29.86
C GLN A 211 -21.61 14.92 -30.39
N THR A 212 -22.17 15.73 -29.50
CA THR A 212 -22.62 17.10 -29.81
C THR A 212 -21.69 18.17 -29.24
N ASN A 213 -21.00 17.87 -28.15
CA ASN A 213 -20.12 18.79 -27.43
C ASN A 213 -19.18 18.01 -26.49
N CYS A 214 -18.21 18.70 -25.91
CA CYS A 214 -17.36 18.21 -24.83
C CYS A 214 -17.76 18.91 -23.51
N TRP A 215 -17.82 18.15 -22.42
CA TRP A 215 -18.11 18.69 -21.09
C TRP A 215 -16.82 18.88 -20.31
N VAL A 216 -16.66 20.06 -19.69
CA VAL A 216 -15.54 20.41 -18.82
C VAL A 216 -16.09 21.09 -17.56
N SER A 217 -15.45 20.88 -16.42
CA SER A 217 -15.82 21.55 -15.16
C SER A 217 -15.01 22.83 -15.00
N LEU A 218 -15.62 23.91 -14.51
CA LEU A 218 -14.90 25.15 -14.21
C LEU A 218 -14.16 25.08 -12.85
N ASP A 219 -14.52 24.11 -12.00
CA ASP A 219 -13.98 23.96 -10.65
C ASP A 219 -12.73 23.05 -10.60
N ILE A 220 -12.33 22.47 -11.73
CA ILE A 220 -11.20 21.55 -11.82
C ILE A 220 -10.02 22.28 -12.46
N LEU A 221 -8.85 22.21 -11.81
CA LEU A 221 -7.59 22.66 -12.39
C LEU A 221 -7.09 21.64 -13.41
N TYR A 222 -7.00 22.04 -14.68
CA TYR A 222 -6.45 21.21 -15.74
C TYR A 222 -4.96 21.46 -15.94
N GLN A 223 -4.25 20.44 -16.43
CA GLN A 223 -2.84 20.53 -16.79
C GLN A 223 -2.64 20.00 -18.21
N ALA A 224 -1.74 20.63 -18.95
CA ALA A 224 -1.26 20.14 -20.23
C ALA A 224 0.15 19.57 -20.06
N TYR A 225 0.43 18.43 -20.69
CA TYR A 225 1.73 17.79 -20.67
C TYR A 225 2.05 17.20 -22.04
N GLU A 226 3.34 17.03 -22.30
CA GLU A 226 3.83 16.36 -23.50
C GLU A 226 3.85 14.85 -23.30
N VAL A 227 3.30 14.11 -24.28
CA VAL A 227 3.25 12.64 -24.31
C VAL A 227 4.29 12.14 -25.31
#